data_AF-A0A3N5N176-F1
#
_entry.id   AF-A0A3N5N176-F1
#
_cell.length_a   1.000
_cell.length_b   1.000
_cell.length_c   1.000
_cell.angle_alpha   90.00
_cell.angle_beta   90.00
_cell.angle_gamma   90.00
#
_symmetry.space_group_name_H-M   'P 1'
#
loop_
_entity.id
_entity.type
_entity.pdbx_description
1 polymer ?
#
loop_
_entity_poly.entity_id
_entity_poly.type
_entity_poly.pdbx_seq_one_letter_code
_entity_poly.pdbx_strand_id
1 'polypeptide(L)' 'AMIRSAIRELAERPNLGRPAEGGLRERAVSRGATGYVVLYRVLELDDAVLIAAIRHRHESGYPDPDHSSG' A
#
# COMPACT_ATOMS: atom_id res chain seq x y z
N ALA A 1 -9.29 11.53 5.94
CA ALA A 1 -10.12 10.37 6.37
C ALA A 1 -9.68 9.02 5.77
N MET A 2 -9.27 8.96 4.49
CA MET A 2 -8.96 7.68 3.80
C MET A 2 -7.70 6.96 4.29
N ILE A 3 -6.59 7.68 4.53
CA ILE A 3 -5.34 7.09 5.04
C ILE A 3 -5.56 6.37 6.37
N ARG A 4 -6.39 6.93 7.27
CA ARG A 4 -6.72 6.30 8.56
C ARG A 4 -7.44 4.96 8.40
N SER A 5 -8.34 4.84 7.42
CA SER A 5 -9.04 3.58 7.14
C SER A 5 -8.07 2.53 6.60
N ALA A 6 -7.18 2.93 5.68
CA ALA A 6 -6.18 2.04 5.13
C ALA A 6 -5.18 1.56 6.19
N ILE A 7 -4.77 2.43 7.11
CA ILE A 7 -3.90 2.05 8.24
C ILE A 7 -4.60 1.01 9.12
N ARG A 8 -5.90 1.19 9.41
CA ARG A 8 -6.67 0.21 10.20
C ARG A 8 -6.76 -1.15 9.48
N GLU A 9 -7.04 -1.15 8.18
CA GLU A 9 -7.07 -2.38 7.39
C GLU A 9 -5.70 -3.08 7.30
N LEU A 10 -4.60 -2.32 7.34
CA LEU A 10 -3.25 -2.89 7.38
C LEU A 10 -2.99 -3.59 8.71
N ALA A 11 -3.45 -3.03 9.83
CA ALA A 11 -3.36 -3.67 11.14
C ALA A 11 -4.19 -4.96 11.21
N GLU A 12 -5.40 -4.97 10.63
CA GLU A 12 -6.28 -6.14 10.65
C GLU A 12 -5.87 -7.23 9.66
N ARG A 13 -5.29 -6.85 8.51
CA ARG A 13 -4.98 -7.76 7.40
C ARG A 13 -3.65 -7.40 6.73
N PRO A 14 -2.51 -7.57 7.43
CA PRO A 14 -1.19 -7.19 6.93
C PRO A 14 -0.69 -8.05 5.76
N ASN A 15 -1.25 -9.24 5.56
CA ASN A 15 -0.80 -10.15 4.49
C ASN A 15 -1.35 -9.81 3.09
N LEU A 16 -2.31 -8.89 3.01
CA LEU A 16 -2.97 -8.50 1.75
C LEU A 16 -2.11 -7.63 0.83
N GLY A 17 -0.97 -7.09 1.30
CA GLY A 17 -0.07 -6.33 0.44
C GLY A 17 0.72 -7.24 -0.49
N ARG A 18 0.99 -6.72 -1.69
CA ARG A 18 1.86 -7.38 -2.67
C ARG A 18 3.31 -7.32 -2.17
N PRO A 19 4.10 -8.40 -2.24
CA PRO A 19 5.51 -8.35 -1.90
C PRO A 19 6.26 -7.31 -2.74
N ALA A 20 7.21 -6.63 -2.12
CA ALA A 20 8.13 -5.68 -2.74
C ALA A 20 9.56 -5.98 -2.28
N GLU A 21 10.53 -5.24 -2.80
CA GLU A 21 11.93 -5.45 -2.46
C GLU A 21 12.24 -5.26 -0.97
N GLY A 22 13.29 -5.94 -0.50
CA GLY A 22 13.76 -5.82 0.87
C GLY A 22 12.76 -6.31 1.92
N GLY A 23 11.88 -7.27 1.60
CA GLY A 23 10.86 -7.77 2.54
C GLY A 23 9.80 -6.72 2.90
N LEU A 24 9.65 -5.69 2.06
CA LEU A 24 8.54 -4.77 2.12
C LEU A 24 7.32 -5.35 1.41
N ARG A 25 6.17 -4.73 1.64
CA ARG A 25 4.92 -4.98 0.95
C ARG A 25 4.31 -3.67 0.54
N GLU A 26 3.62 -3.67 -0.58
CA GLU A 26 2.91 -2.53 -1.12
C GLU A 26 1.40 -2.76 -1.03
N ARG A 27 0.67 -1.72 -0.60
CA ARG A 27 -0.78 -1.70 -0.68
C ARG A 27 -1.26 -0.41 -1.33
N ALA A 28 -1.97 -0.58 -2.43
CA ALA A 28 -2.73 0.47 -3.08
C ALA A 28 -3.96 0.84 -2.24
N VAL A 29 -4.13 2.13 -2.00
CA VAL A 29 -5.30 2.71 -1.34
C VAL A 29 -5.90 3.70 -2.34
N SER A 30 -6.91 3.27 -3.07
CA SER A 30 -7.53 4.08 -4.13
C SER A 30 -8.98 4.37 -3.83
N ARG A 31 -9.43 5.59 -4.14
CA ARG A 31 -10.86 5.92 -4.27
C ARG A 31 -11.02 6.88 -5.44
N GLY A 32 -11.58 6.39 -6.55
CA GLY A 32 -11.70 7.18 -7.78
C GLY A 32 -10.32 7.52 -8.37
N ALA A 33 -10.16 8.76 -8.87
CA ALA A 33 -8.96 9.22 -9.58
C ALA A 33 -7.75 9.55 -8.69
N THR A 34 -7.91 9.52 -7.36
CA THR A 34 -6.83 9.81 -6.40
C THR A 34 -6.51 8.56 -5.58
N GLY A 35 -5.23 8.28 -5.38
CA GLY A 35 -4.79 7.10 -4.64
C GLY A 35 -3.42 7.26 -4.02
N TYR A 36 -3.17 6.45 -3.00
CA TYR A 36 -1.90 6.35 -2.31
C TYR A 36 -1.36 4.93 -2.43
N VAL A 37 -0.05 4.79 -2.34
CA VAL A 37 0.62 3.51 -2.13
C VAL A 37 1.27 3.56 -0.76
N VAL A 38 0.98 2.56 0.07
CA VAL A 38 1.62 2.37 1.36
C VAL A 38 2.67 1.28 1.21
N LEU A 39 3.92 1.61 1.50
CA LEU A 39 5.02 0.65 1.67
C LEU A 39 5.14 0.32 3.15
N TYR A 40 5.12 -0.97 3.48
CA TYR A 40 5.14 -1.43 4.86
C TYR A 40 5.86 -2.76 5.04
N ARG A 41 6.18 -3.11 6.28
CA ARG A 41 6.70 -4.42 6.68
C ARG A 41 5.89 -4.96 7.85
N VAL A 42 5.68 -6.27 7.87
CA VAL A 42 5.14 -6.97 9.04
C VAL A 42 6.29 -7.31 9.97
N LEU A 43 6.19 -6.86 11.21
CA LEU A 43 7.12 -7.18 12.29
C LEU A 43 6.47 -8.26 13.15
N GLU A 44 6.59 -9.51 12.73
CA GLU A 44 5.91 -10.67 13.35
C GLU A 44 6.19 -10.80 14.85
N LEU A 45 7.42 -10.49 15.29
CA LEU A 45 7.82 -10.56 16.69
C LEU A 45 7.16 -9.49 17.57
N ASP A 46 6.78 -8.37 16.96
CA ASP A 46 6.23 -7.20 17.64
C ASP A 46 4.70 -7.10 17.48
N ASP A 47 4.07 -8.04 16.76
CA ASP A 47 2.66 -7.99 16.34
C ASP A 47 2.30 -6.62 15.73
N ALA A 48 3.20 -6.11 14.89
CA ALA A 48 3.15 -4.73 14.42
C ALA A 48 3.37 -4.60 12.92
N VAL A 49 2.89 -3.47 12.37
CA VAL A 49 3.13 -3.07 10.98
C VAL A 49 3.95 -1.78 10.97
N LEU A 50 5.15 -1.84 10.41
CA LEU A 50 5.97 -0.66 10.15
C LEU A 50 5.58 -0.05 8.81
N ILE A 51 5.05 1.16 8.82
CA ILE A 51 4.82 1.95 7.60
C ILE A 51 6.13 2.65 7.23
N ALA A 52 6.75 2.21 6.15
CA ALA A 52 8.01 2.78 5.66
C ALA A 52 7.78 4.06 4.85
N ALA A 53 6.71 4.12 4.05
CA ALA A 53 6.35 5.31 3.28
C ALA A 53 4.87 5.31 2.87
N ILE A 54 4.32 6.51 2.67
CA ILE A 54 3.03 6.74 2.00
C ILE A 54 3.31 7.66 0.81
N ARG A 55 3.00 7.19 -0.40
CA ARG A 55 3.25 7.92 -1.65
C ARG A 55 1.94 8.20 -2.37
N HIS A 56 1.81 9.38 -2.98
CA HIS A 56 0.67 9.66 -3.86
C HIS A 56 0.91 9.04 -5.24
N ARG A 57 -0.10 8.38 -5.81
CA ARG A 57 0.05 7.68 -7.11
C ARG A 57 0.24 8.64 -8.29
N HIS A 58 -0.35 9.83 -8.23
CA HIS A 58 -0.41 10.76 -9.36
C HIS A 58 0.89 11.56 -9.62
N GLU A 59 1.90 11.50 -8.74
CA GLU A 59 3.17 12.23 -8.93
C GLU A 59 4.36 11.31 -9.24
N SER A 60 4.15 10.02 -9.45
CA SER A 60 5.27 9.07 -9.55
C SER A 60 5.02 7.95 -10.56
N GLY A 61 4.53 8.27 -11.76
CA GLY A 61 4.61 7.38 -12.93
C GLY A 61 4.28 5.90 -12.72
N TYR A 62 3.39 5.55 -11.79
CA TYR A 62 3.04 4.17 -11.51
C TYR A 62 2.11 3.72 -12.64
N PRO A 63 2.55 2.81 -13.53
CA PRO A 63 1.68 2.35 -14.61
C PRO A 63 0.45 1.70 -13.97
N ASP A 64 -0.71 2.13 -14.44
CA ASP A 64 -1.98 1.54 -14.06
C ASP A 64 -1.93 0.05 -14.48
N PRO A 65 -1.99 -0.93 -13.55
CA PRO A 65 -1.84 -2.34 -13.90
C PRO A 65 -2.97 -2.87 -14.79
N ASP A 66 -4.00 -2.06 -15.07
CA ASP A 66 -5.18 -2.40 -15.87
C ASP A 66 -5.23 -1.78 -17.28
N HIS A 67 -4.16 -1.15 -17.79
CA HIS A 67 -4.12 -0.77 -19.21
C HIS A 67 -3.66 -1.94 -20.10
N SER A 68 -4.49 -2.99 -20.18
CA SER A 68 -4.50 -3.95 -21.29
C SER A 68 -5.84 -3.82 -22.04
N SER A 69 -5.91 -2.85 -22.95
CA SER A 69 -6.87 -2.82 -24.07
C SER A 69 -6.38 -1.82 -25.09
N GLY A 70 -5.96 -2.34 -26.25
CA GLY A 70 -5.44 -1.60 -27.40
C GLY A 70 -4.67 -2.55 -28.30
#